data_AF-A0A5B7UFR2-F1
#
_entry.id   AF-A0A5B7UFR2-F1
#
_cell.length_a   1.000
_cell.length_b   1.000
_cell.length_c   1.000
_cell.angle_alpha   90.00
_cell.angle_beta   90.00
_cell.angle_gamma   90.00
#
_symmetry.space_group_name_H-M   'P 1'
#
loop_
_entity.id
_entity.type
_entity.pdbx_description
1 polymer ?
#
loop_
_entity_poly.entity_id
_entity_poly.type
_entity_poly.pdbx_seq_one_letter_code
_entity_poly.pdbx_strand_id
1 'polypeptide(L)'
;MGTIVEILETRGKEIKFINFTNKVETILRKNEFLLPYDYGKIDDRYTTSITYQKFNPMNEDEDDMFENYIKEQLLSKSDFPSHSKLLGKHITLRIFELYENARTHGSCRYIHACGQYFPRKPEKPLNVTIVDTGKNFQENVSDFFKKDISAIEAIEWAMQDGNTTKTGDISGGLGLDLIFQFIKHNKGKIQIISADGFWEWHRGTATKKNLNNPFNGTIANLRFNLNDTSHYSLKSEMENDD
;
A
#
# COMPACT_ATOMS: atom_id res chain seq x y z
N MET A 1 13.11 -0.15 0.58
CA MET A 1 14.33 -0.97 0.42
C MET A 1 14.29 -1.71 -0.92
N GLY A 2 13.25 -2.48 -1.23
CA GLY A 2 13.11 -3.16 -2.53
C GLY A 2 13.34 -2.25 -3.74
N THR A 3 12.69 -1.09 -3.78
CA THR A 3 12.87 -0.09 -4.84
C THR A 3 14.32 0.41 -4.98
N ILE A 4 15.02 0.67 -3.86
CA ILE A 4 16.42 1.11 -3.89
C ILE A 4 17.30 0.04 -4.51
N VAL A 5 17.07 -1.22 -4.11
CA VAL A 5 17.83 -2.37 -4.58
C VAL A 5 17.61 -2.59 -6.07
N GLU A 6 16.35 -2.54 -6.52
CA GLU A 6 16.00 -2.59 -7.93
C GLU A 6 16.69 -1.48 -8.76
N ILE A 7 16.65 -0.23 -8.29
CA ILE A 7 17.31 0.90 -8.96
C ILE A 7 18.83 0.67 -9.09
N LEU A 8 19.46 0.07 -8.08
CA LEU A 8 20.90 -0.20 -8.13
C LEU A 8 21.22 -1.40 -9.03
N GLU A 9 20.44 -2.48 -8.97
CA GLU A 9 20.59 -3.67 -9.83
C GLU A 9 20.41 -3.30 -11.32
N THR A 10 19.42 -2.47 -11.64
CA THR A 10 19.20 -1.97 -13.02
C THR A 10 20.34 -1.10 -13.55
N ARG A 11 21.15 -0.52 -12.65
CA ARG A 11 22.40 0.20 -12.97
C ARG A 11 23.64 -0.72 -13.00
N GLY A 12 23.44 -2.04 -12.97
CA GLY A 12 24.51 -3.04 -12.98
C GLY A 12 25.36 -3.05 -11.72
N LYS A 13 24.79 -2.66 -10.56
CA LYS A 13 25.49 -2.70 -9.28
C LYS A 13 25.24 -4.03 -8.56
N GLU A 14 26.29 -4.58 -7.97
CA GLU A 14 26.20 -5.72 -7.05
C GLU A 14 25.78 -5.22 -5.66
N ILE A 15 24.83 -5.92 -5.03
CA ILE A 15 24.25 -5.54 -3.74
C ILE A 15 24.68 -6.55 -2.69
N LYS A 16 25.24 -6.03 -1.59
CA LYS A 16 25.53 -6.81 -0.39
C LYS A 16 24.89 -6.15 0.80
N PHE A 17 24.15 -6.94 1.56
CA PHE A 17 23.61 -6.50 2.83
C PHE A 17 24.57 -6.88 3.95
N ILE A 18 24.92 -5.91 4.79
CA ILE A 18 25.86 -6.10 5.91
C ILE A 18 25.35 -5.34 7.14
N ASN A 19 25.86 -5.71 8.32
CA ASN A 19 25.63 -4.99 9.59
C ASN A 19 24.15 -4.85 10.01
N PHE A 20 23.33 -5.87 9.76
CA PHE A 20 21.99 -5.91 10.34
C PHE A 20 22.03 -6.10 11.86
N THR A 21 21.06 -5.52 12.55
CA THR A 21 20.71 -6.06 13.88
C THR A 21 19.99 -7.38 13.70
N ASN A 22 20.17 -8.32 14.65
CA ASN A 22 19.51 -9.65 14.60
C ASN A 22 17.99 -9.55 14.37
N LYS A 23 17.34 -8.52 14.94
CA LYS A 23 15.90 -8.30 14.79
C LYS A 23 15.52 -7.95 13.34
N VAL A 24 16.30 -7.08 12.70
CA VAL A 24 16.07 -6.64 11.31
C VAL A 24 16.35 -7.78 10.34
N GLU A 25 17.48 -8.49 10.50
CA GLU A 25 17.77 -9.65 9.65
C GLU A 25 16.67 -10.72 9.75
N THR A 26 16.23 -11.01 10.98
CA THR A 26 15.18 -12.02 11.22
C THR A 26 13.89 -11.67 10.48
N ILE A 27 13.41 -10.42 10.55
CA ILE A 27 12.17 -10.04 9.89
C ILE A 27 12.31 -10.03 8.35
N LEU A 28 13.48 -9.64 7.83
CA LEU A 28 13.74 -9.62 6.40
C LEU A 28 13.97 -11.02 5.79
N ARG A 29 14.35 -12.00 6.60
CA ARG A 29 14.41 -13.41 6.21
C ARG A 29 13.04 -14.09 6.32
N LYS A 30 12.24 -13.69 7.32
CA LYS A 30 10.86 -14.16 7.50
C LYS A 30 9.92 -13.69 6.40
N ASN A 31 10.03 -12.42 5.99
CA ASN A 31 9.27 -11.88 4.87
C ASN A 31 9.89 -12.22 3.50
N GLU A 32 10.92 -13.07 3.46
CA GLU A 32 11.56 -13.56 2.25
C GLU A 32 12.35 -12.53 1.41
N PHE A 33 12.47 -11.27 1.86
CA PHE A 33 13.21 -10.23 1.14
C PHE A 33 14.69 -10.59 0.90
N LEU A 34 15.35 -11.23 1.88
CA LEU A 34 16.77 -11.54 1.80
C LEU A 34 17.11 -12.87 1.09
N LEU A 35 16.11 -13.68 0.71
CA LEU A 35 16.38 -14.98 0.09
C LEU A 35 17.20 -14.92 -1.20
N PRO A 36 16.98 -13.93 -2.10
CA PRO A 36 17.80 -13.79 -3.32
C PRO A 36 19.26 -13.38 -3.06
N TYR A 37 19.62 -13.03 -1.82
CA TYR A 37 20.92 -12.45 -1.45
C TYR A 37 21.72 -13.39 -0.53
N ASP A 38 21.61 -14.70 -0.74
CA ASP A 38 22.34 -15.76 -0.02
C ASP A 38 21.99 -15.91 1.47
N TYR A 39 20.82 -15.41 1.90
CA TYR A 39 20.32 -15.67 3.26
C TYR A 39 19.33 -16.84 3.27
N GLY A 40 19.50 -17.76 4.22
CA GLY A 40 18.56 -18.87 4.41
C GLY A 40 17.19 -18.41 4.95
N LYS A 41 16.12 -19.11 4.57
CA LYS A 41 14.76 -18.84 5.07
C LYS A 41 14.65 -19.02 6.59
N ILE A 42 13.83 -18.18 7.23
CA ILE A 42 13.40 -18.35 8.62
C ILE A 42 11.89 -18.50 8.62
N ASP A 43 11.39 -19.57 9.23
CA ASP A 43 9.96 -19.79 9.35
C ASP A 43 9.29 -18.76 10.24
N ASP A 44 8.23 -18.14 9.73
CA ASP A 44 7.41 -17.21 10.49
C ASP A 44 6.29 -17.90 11.27
N ARG A 45 6.68 -18.62 12.32
CA ARG A 45 5.77 -19.42 13.18
C ARG A 45 4.59 -18.64 13.77
N TYR A 46 4.69 -17.32 13.84
CA TYR A 46 3.66 -16.45 14.44
C TYR A 46 2.91 -15.62 13.39
N THR A 47 3.14 -15.87 12.10
CA THR A 47 2.47 -15.20 10.97
C THR A 47 2.48 -13.66 11.09
N THR A 48 3.59 -13.14 11.62
CA THR A 48 3.87 -11.73 11.87
C THR A 48 4.43 -10.95 10.67
N SER A 49 4.93 -11.62 9.64
CA SER A 49 5.34 -10.99 8.38
C SER A 49 4.27 -11.15 7.31
N ILE A 50 4.16 -10.12 6.48
CA ILE A 50 3.58 -10.25 5.14
C ILE A 50 4.75 -10.37 4.17
N THR A 51 4.75 -11.41 3.36
CA THR A 51 5.84 -11.74 2.43
C THR A 51 6.13 -10.55 1.51
N TYR A 52 7.41 -10.25 1.31
CA TYR A 52 7.83 -9.27 0.32
C TYR A 52 7.63 -9.86 -1.08
N GLN A 53 6.92 -9.12 -1.91
CA GLN A 53 6.77 -9.43 -3.33
C GLN A 53 7.02 -8.17 -4.16
N LYS A 54 7.46 -8.39 -5.41
CA LYS A 54 7.51 -7.35 -6.43
C LYS A 54 6.70 -7.84 -7.63
N PHE A 55 5.93 -6.95 -8.23
CA PHE A 55 5.02 -7.24 -9.32
C PHE A 55 5.34 -6.35 -10.50
N ASN A 56 5.34 -6.89 -11.71
CA ASN A 56 5.49 -6.14 -12.94
C ASN A 56 4.11 -5.65 -13.42
N PRO A 57 3.80 -4.34 -13.29
CA PRO A 57 2.49 -3.83 -13.68
C PRO A 57 2.21 -3.88 -15.19
N MET A 58 3.20 -4.22 -16.02
CA MET A 58 3.04 -4.42 -17.46
C MET A 58 2.73 -5.88 -17.84
N ASN A 59 2.70 -6.80 -16.86
CA ASN A 59 2.40 -8.21 -17.07
C ASN A 59 0.99 -8.51 -16.55
N GLU A 60 0.03 -8.72 -17.46
CA GLU A 60 -1.38 -8.97 -17.09
C GLU A 60 -1.55 -10.20 -16.18
N ASP A 61 -0.69 -11.23 -16.31
CA ASP A 61 -0.73 -12.40 -15.44
C ASP A 61 -0.40 -12.05 -13.97
N GLU A 62 0.31 -10.94 -13.73
CA GLU A 62 0.67 -10.48 -12.38
C GLU A 62 -0.43 -9.64 -11.72
N ASP A 63 -1.46 -9.22 -12.45
CA ASP A 63 -2.62 -8.52 -11.89
C ASP A 63 -3.38 -9.47 -10.94
N ASP A 64 -3.66 -10.70 -11.39
CA ASP A 64 -4.27 -11.75 -10.57
C ASP A 64 -3.39 -12.13 -9.38
N MET A 65 -2.06 -12.14 -9.57
CA MET A 65 -1.11 -12.41 -8.49
C MET A 65 -1.16 -11.33 -7.42
N PHE A 66 -1.22 -10.05 -7.80
CA PHE A 66 -1.34 -8.94 -6.86
C PHE A 66 -2.66 -8.98 -6.09
N GLU A 67 -3.77 -9.23 -6.77
CA GLU A 67 -5.07 -9.39 -6.10
C GLU A 67 -5.06 -10.55 -5.09
N ASN A 68 -4.53 -11.70 -5.48
CA ASN A 68 -4.43 -12.87 -4.62
C ASN A 68 -3.49 -12.60 -3.43
N TYR A 69 -2.40 -11.88 -3.66
CA TYR A 69 -1.52 -11.42 -2.59
C TYR A 69 -2.27 -10.59 -1.54
N ILE A 70 -3.10 -9.62 -1.95
CA ILE A 70 -3.92 -8.84 -1.02
C ILE A 70 -4.93 -9.74 -0.29
N LYS A 71 -5.63 -10.63 -1.00
CA LYS A 71 -6.59 -11.55 -0.37
C LYS A 71 -5.91 -12.41 0.69
N GLU A 72 -4.83 -13.10 0.35
CA GLU A 72 -4.17 -14.08 1.21
C GLU A 72 -3.36 -13.44 2.35
N GLN A 73 -2.61 -12.37 2.05
CA GLN A 73 -1.69 -11.77 3.01
C GLN A 73 -2.35 -10.69 3.89
N LEU A 74 -3.50 -10.15 3.49
CA LEU A 74 -4.23 -9.14 4.24
C LEU A 74 -5.59 -9.65 4.73
N LEU A 75 -6.52 -9.95 3.83
CA LEU A 75 -7.93 -10.16 4.18
C LEU A 75 -8.21 -11.54 4.80
N SER A 76 -7.44 -12.56 4.45
CA SER A 76 -7.59 -13.93 4.98
C SER A 76 -6.93 -14.13 6.35
N LYS A 77 -6.26 -13.11 6.92
CA LYS A 77 -5.70 -13.22 8.27
C LYS A 77 -6.85 -13.32 9.28
N SER A 78 -6.78 -14.29 10.19
CA SER A 78 -7.80 -14.53 11.22
C SER A 78 -8.07 -13.32 12.11
N ASP A 79 -7.04 -12.51 12.34
CA ASP A 79 -7.12 -11.32 13.19
C ASP A 79 -7.53 -10.06 12.40
N PHE A 80 -7.69 -10.16 11.07
CA PHE A 80 -8.19 -9.04 10.26
C PHE A 80 -9.62 -8.70 10.67
N PRO A 81 -10.01 -7.40 10.73
CA PRO A 81 -11.33 -7.03 11.23
C PRO A 81 -12.42 -7.73 10.44
N SER A 82 -13.43 -8.23 11.14
CA SER A 82 -14.52 -8.99 10.54
C SER A 82 -15.24 -8.13 9.51
N HIS A 83 -15.48 -8.67 8.32
CA HIS A 83 -16.10 -7.93 7.22
C HIS A 83 -16.95 -8.84 6.32
N SER A 84 -17.91 -8.25 5.61
CA SER A 84 -18.71 -8.95 4.61
C SER A 84 -17.85 -9.35 3.39
N LYS A 85 -18.28 -10.39 2.67
CA LYS A 85 -17.60 -10.86 1.46
C LYS A 85 -17.56 -9.76 0.38
N LEU A 86 -18.62 -8.95 0.27
CA LEU A 86 -18.67 -7.87 -0.72
C LEU A 86 -17.72 -6.74 -0.35
N LEU A 87 -17.69 -6.31 0.93
CA LEU A 87 -16.74 -5.31 1.39
C LEU A 87 -15.28 -5.76 1.17
N GLY A 88 -14.95 -7.03 1.45
CA GLY A 88 -13.62 -7.57 1.21
C GLY A 88 -13.20 -7.50 -0.27
N LYS A 89 -14.13 -7.78 -1.19
CA LYS A 89 -13.89 -7.58 -2.63
C LYS A 89 -13.61 -6.13 -2.96
N HIS A 90 -14.41 -5.19 -2.45
CA HIS A 90 -14.17 -3.78 -2.73
C HIS A 90 -12.88 -3.24 -2.10
N ILE A 91 -12.51 -3.68 -0.89
CA ILE A 91 -11.21 -3.36 -0.29
C ILE A 91 -10.08 -3.82 -1.20
N THR A 92 -10.16 -5.05 -1.73
CA THR A 92 -9.15 -5.58 -2.67
C THR A 92 -9.05 -4.70 -3.91
N LEU A 93 -10.20 -4.39 -4.55
CA LEU A 93 -10.25 -3.53 -5.73
C LEU A 93 -9.65 -2.15 -5.47
N ARG A 94 -9.90 -1.56 -4.29
CA ARG A 94 -9.38 -0.22 -3.94
C ARG A 94 -7.88 -0.22 -3.70
N ILE A 95 -7.33 -1.30 -3.14
CA ILE A 95 -5.87 -1.45 -3.04
C ILE A 95 -5.27 -1.71 -4.43
N PHE A 96 -5.94 -2.46 -5.29
CA PHE A 96 -5.55 -2.66 -6.69
C PHE A 96 -5.50 -1.33 -7.46
N GLU A 97 -6.28 -0.33 -7.10
CA GLU A 97 -6.16 0.99 -7.74
C GLU A 97 -4.84 1.71 -7.44
N LEU A 98 -4.18 1.44 -6.31
CA LEU A 98 -2.80 1.91 -6.07
C LEU A 98 -1.83 1.25 -7.05
N TYR A 99 -2.06 -0.02 -7.38
CA TYR A 99 -1.30 -0.76 -8.39
C TYR A 99 -1.53 -0.17 -9.79
N GLU A 100 -2.79 0.14 -10.14
CA GLU A 100 -3.16 0.76 -11.42
C GLU A 100 -2.55 2.15 -11.62
N ASN A 101 -2.50 2.97 -10.57
CA ASN A 101 -1.94 4.32 -10.65
C ASN A 101 -0.45 4.30 -11.00
N ALA A 102 0.28 3.27 -10.55
CA ALA A 102 1.67 3.06 -10.96
C ALA A 102 1.78 2.54 -12.40
N ARG A 103 0.77 1.81 -12.91
CA ARG A 103 0.70 1.27 -14.29
C ARG A 103 0.48 2.34 -15.35
N THR A 104 -0.37 3.35 -15.08
CA THR A 104 -1.04 4.15 -16.14
C THR A 104 -0.12 5.02 -17.01
N HIS A 105 1.19 5.10 -16.73
CA HIS A 105 2.13 5.92 -17.52
C HIS A 105 3.47 5.25 -17.87
N GLY A 106 3.58 3.91 -17.74
CA GLY A 106 4.75 3.17 -18.23
C GLY A 106 6.09 3.50 -17.55
N SER A 107 6.08 4.31 -16.47
CA SER A 107 7.27 4.72 -15.74
C SER A 107 7.63 3.79 -14.57
N CYS A 108 6.73 2.88 -14.19
CA CYS A 108 6.97 1.91 -13.13
C CYS A 108 7.37 0.54 -13.70
N ARG A 109 8.56 0.05 -13.34
CA ARG A 109 9.01 -1.30 -13.71
C ARG A 109 8.51 -2.38 -12.75
N TYR A 110 8.51 -2.08 -11.45
CA TYR A 110 7.99 -2.98 -10.43
C TYR A 110 7.25 -2.21 -9.33
N ILE A 111 6.20 -2.83 -8.83
CA ILE A 111 5.49 -2.44 -7.61
C ILE A 111 5.91 -3.40 -6.51
N HIS A 112 6.40 -2.86 -5.41
CA HIS A 112 6.88 -3.63 -4.27
C HIS A 112 5.85 -3.60 -3.16
N ALA A 113 5.45 -4.76 -2.65
CA ALA A 113 4.55 -4.89 -1.52
C ALA A 113 5.19 -5.72 -0.41
N CYS A 114 4.98 -5.29 0.84
CA CYS A 114 5.31 -6.08 2.02
C CYS A 114 4.54 -5.57 3.23
N GLY A 115 4.73 -6.21 4.38
CA GLY A 115 4.11 -5.74 5.60
C GLY A 115 4.53 -6.48 6.86
N GLN A 116 4.02 -6.00 7.98
CA GLN A 116 4.31 -6.59 9.28
C GLN A 116 3.16 -6.38 10.26
N TYR A 117 2.84 -7.46 10.97
CA TYR A 117 1.94 -7.50 12.09
C TYR A 117 2.72 -7.37 13.41
N PHE A 118 2.25 -6.51 14.30
CA PHE A 118 2.83 -6.28 15.62
C PHE A 118 1.87 -6.72 16.76
N PRO A 119 1.73 -8.03 17.04
CA PRO A 119 0.74 -8.54 18.00
C PRO A 119 0.95 -8.08 19.45
N ARG A 120 2.16 -7.62 19.78
CA ARG A 120 2.53 -7.14 21.13
C ARG A 120 2.35 -5.64 21.33
N LYS A 121 1.98 -4.90 20.29
CA LYS A 121 1.75 -3.46 20.37
C LYS A 121 0.28 -3.19 20.68
N PRO A 122 -0.05 -2.04 21.31
CA PRO A 122 -1.42 -1.59 21.41
C PRO A 122 -2.08 -1.58 20.03
N GLU A 123 -3.36 -1.96 19.95
CA GLU A 123 -4.13 -2.07 18.69
C GLU A 123 -3.68 -3.18 17.75
N LYS A 124 -2.66 -3.97 18.12
CA LYS A 124 -2.16 -5.10 17.33
C LYS A 124 -2.01 -4.73 15.84
N PRO A 125 -1.22 -3.71 15.49
CA PRO A 125 -1.32 -3.11 14.17
C PRO A 125 -0.73 -4.02 13.09
N LEU A 126 -1.45 -4.12 11.98
CA LEU A 126 -0.95 -4.66 10.72
C LEU A 126 -0.59 -3.50 9.80
N ASN A 127 0.65 -3.46 9.33
CA ASN A 127 1.09 -2.47 8.36
C ASN A 127 1.30 -3.18 7.02
N VAL A 128 0.67 -2.68 5.97
CA VAL A 128 0.90 -3.08 4.58
C VAL A 128 1.50 -1.87 3.88
N THR A 129 2.59 -2.07 3.17
CA THR A 129 3.26 -1.02 2.40
C THR A 129 3.32 -1.43 0.95
N ILE A 130 2.87 -0.55 0.07
CA ILE A 130 2.97 -0.66 -1.37
C ILE A 130 3.83 0.49 -1.84
N VAL A 131 4.82 0.20 -2.68
CA VAL A 131 5.79 1.18 -3.17
C VAL A 131 6.00 1.00 -4.65
N ASP A 132 5.92 2.08 -5.40
CA ASP A 132 6.30 2.14 -6.81
C ASP A 132 7.28 3.28 -7.07
N THR A 133 7.92 3.25 -8.23
CA THR A 133 8.80 4.33 -8.72
C THR A 133 8.25 4.96 -10.00
N GLY A 134 6.93 4.86 -10.18
CA GLY A 134 6.22 5.42 -11.31
C GLY A 134 5.92 6.90 -11.16
N LYS A 135 4.92 7.35 -11.93
CA LYS A 135 4.49 8.75 -11.93
C LYS A 135 3.83 9.08 -10.60
N ASN A 136 4.34 10.13 -9.95
CA ASN A 136 3.97 10.48 -8.58
C ASN A 136 2.66 11.31 -8.54
N PHE A 137 2.11 11.54 -7.35
CA PHE A 137 0.85 12.29 -7.18
C PHE A 137 0.95 13.71 -7.73
N GLN A 138 2.08 14.39 -7.50
CA GLN A 138 2.31 15.75 -7.98
C GLN A 138 2.18 15.81 -9.51
N GLU A 139 2.88 14.92 -10.21
CA GLU A 139 2.85 14.82 -11.67
C GLU A 139 1.44 14.48 -12.18
N ASN A 140 0.79 13.47 -11.57
CA ASN A 140 -0.55 13.03 -11.98
C ASN A 140 -1.60 14.13 -11.86
N VAL A 141 -1.64 14.81 -10.71
CA VAL A 141 -2.65 15.82 -10.42
C VAL A 141 -2.35 17.13 -11.17
N SER A 142 -1.07 17.50 -11.29
CA SER A 142 -0.66 18.67 -12.08
C SER A 142 -1.02 18.52 -13.56
N ASP A 143 -0.79 17.33 -14.13
CA ASP A 143 -1.14 17.03 -15.52
C ASP A 143 -2.64 17.00 -15.76
N PHE A 144 -3.42 16.54 -14.77
CA PHE A 144 -4.88 16.52 -14.84
C PHE A 144 -5.45 17.95 -14.86
N PHE A 145 -4.99 18.82 -13.96
CA PHE A 145 -5.47 20.21 -13.89
C PHE A 145 -4.76 21.16 -14.86
N LYS A 146 -3.73 20.71 -15.58
CA LYS A 146 -2.85 21.54 -16.42
C LYS A 146 -2.30 22.75 -15.65
N LYS A 147 -1.91 22.52 -14.39
CA LYS A 147 -1.42 23.53 -13.45
C LYS A 147 -0.35 22.91 -12.55
N ASP A 148 0.66 23.69 -12.17
CA ASP A 148 1.60 23.29 -11.14
C ASP A 148 0.91 23.23 -9.77
N ILE A 149 0.90 22.02 -9.19
CA ILE A 149 0.30 21.71 -7.89
C ILE A 149 1.40 21.11 -7.03
N SER A 150 1.50 21.53 -5.76
CA SER A 150 2.52 20.95 -4.87
C SER A 150 2.22 19.49 -4.54
N ALA A 151 3.24 18.72 -4.17
CA ALA A 151 3.06 17.31 -3.82
C ALA A 151 2.06 17.11 -2.66
N ILE A 152 2.10 17.96 -1.64
CA ILE A 152 1.15 17.91 -0.52
C ILE A 152 -0.29 18.16 -1.01
N GLU A 153 -0.51 19.21 -1.81
CA GLU A 153 -1.85 19.54 -2.33
C GLU A 153 -2.37 18.42 -3.24
N ALA A 154 -1.50 17.83 -4.06
CA ALA A 154 -1.85 16.72 -4.93
C ALA A 154 -2.28 15.48 -4.14
N ILE A 155 -1.53 15.11 -3.09
CA ILE A 155 -1.89 14.00 -2.21
C ILE A 155 -3.22 14.30 -1.51
N GLU A 156 -3.38 15.51 -0.95
CA GLU A 156 -4.62 15.88 -0.28
C GLU A 156 -5.84 15.83 -1.18
N TRP A 157 -5.70 16.35 -2.40
CA TRP A 157 -6.76 16.32 -3.39
C TRP A 157 -7.16 14.88 -3.70
N ALA A 158 -6.19 13.99 -3.95
CA ALA A 158 -6.46 12.60 -4.28
C ALA A 158 -7.00 11.76 -3.09
N MET A 159 -6.79 12.22 -1.85
CA MET A 159 -7.36 11.60 -0.64
C MET A 159 -8.77 12.09 -0.29
N GLN A 160 -9.34 13.04 -1.06
CA GLN A 160 -10.74 13.46 -0.93
C GLN A 160 -11.66 12.51 -1.70
N ASP A 161 -12.84 12.28 -1.15
CA ASP A 161 -13.85 11.39 -1.73
C ASP A 161 -14.25 11.86 -3.14
N GLY A 162 -14.31 10.94 -4.10
CA GLY A 162 -14.73 11.24 -5.48
C GLY A 162 -13.63 11.69 -6.44
N ASN A 163 -12.43 12.05 -5.94
CA ASN A 163 -11.37 12.59 -6.79
C ASN A 163 -10.57 11.49 -7.52
N THR A 164 -10.32 11.71 -8.80
CA THR A 164 -9.56 10.80 -9.66
C THR A 164 -8.99 11.53 -10.86
N THR A 165 -7.80 11.13 -11.30
CA THR A 165 -7.19 11.63 -12.53
C THR A 165 -7.54 10.79 -13.76
N LYS A 166 -8.25 9.66 -13.59
CA LYS A 166 -8.65 8.78 -14.70
C LYS A 166 -9.79 9.43 -15.50
N THR A 167 -9.59 9.63 -16.80
CA THR A 167 -10.56 10.20 -17.73
C THR A 167 -11.21 9.10 -18.59
N GLY A 168 -12.53 8.95 -18.58
CA GLY A 168 -13.29 7.98 -19.39
C GLY A 168 -14.49 7.34 -18.68
N ASP A 169 -15.21 6.42 -19.34
CA ASP A 169 -16.38 5.67 -18.80
C ASP A 169 -16.02 4.61 -17.74
N ILE A 170 -14.76 4.56 -17.32
CA ILE A 170 -14.32 3.71 -16.21
C ILE A 170 -14.61 4.53 -14.95
N SER A 171 -15.66 4.17 -14.21
CA SER A 171 -16.08 4.80 -12.95
C SER A 171 -14.88 4.99 -11.99
N GLY A 172 -14.21 6.13 -12.11
CA GLY A 172 -12.91 6.38 -11.49
C GLY A 172 -13.01 7.02 -10.10
N GLY A 173 -14.21 7.34 -9.61
CA GLY A 173 -14.41 8.18 -8.43
C GLY A 173 -14.46 7.45 -7.08
N LEU A 174 -14.23 6.14 -7.02
CA LEU A 174 -14.40 5.34 -5.81
C LEU A 174 -13.09 4.74 -5.27
N GLY A 175 -11.93 5.26 -5.69
CA GLY A 175 -10.71 4.45 -5.70
C GLY A 175 -10.01 4.18 -4.38
N LEU A 176 -9.89 5.21 -3.56
CA LEU A 176 -9.26 5.13 -2.23
C LEU A 176 -10.24 5.46 -1.11
N ASP A 177 -11.42 5.97 -1.44
CA ASP A 177 -12.42 6.45 -0.48
C ASP A 177 -12.88 5.33 0.45
N LEU A 178 -13.18 4.14 -0.07
CA LEU A 178 -13.73 3.03 0.70
C LEU A 178 -12.67 2.43 1.63
N ILE A 179 -11.47 2.16 1.12
CA ILE A 179 -10.38 1.66 1.96
C ILE A 179 -9.99 2.71 3.01
N PHE A 180 -10.05 3.99 2.66
CA PHE A 180 -9.84 5.07 3.61
C PHE A 180 -10.93 5.08 4.67
N GLN A 181 -12.21 5.03 4.30
CA GLN A 181 -13.34 4.93 5.24
C GLN A 181 -13.21 3.73 6.16
N PHE A 182 -12.88 2.55 5.62
CA PHE A 182 -12.62 1.35 6.41
C PHE A 182 -11.51 1.60 7.44
N ILE A 183 -10.36 2.15 7.02
CA ILE A 183 -9.25 2.48 7.93
C ILE A 183 -9.68 3.53 8.96
N LYS A 184 -10.52 4.51 8.61
CA LYS A 184 -11.07 5.48 9.55
C LYS A 184 -11.90 4.80 10.64
N HIS A 185 -12.83 3.95 10.24
CA HIS A 185 -13.71 3.23 11.17
C HIS A 185 -12.94 2.23 12.04
N ASN A 186 -11.99 1.52 11.44
CA ASN A 186 -11.11 0.58 12.14
C ASN A 186 -10.08 1.28 13.06
N LYS A 187 -10.04 2.62 13.09
CA LYS A 187 -9.06 3.42 13.87
C LYS A 187 -7.61 3.15 13.45
N GLY A 188 -7.42 2.83 12.18
CA GLY A 188 -6.13 2.64 11.56
C GLY A 188 -5.45 3.96 11.18
N LYS A 189 -4.47 3.87 10.28
CA LYS A 189 -3.68 5.02 9.79
C LYS A 189 -3.35 4.83 8.32
N ILE A 190 -3.32 5.92 7.57
CA ILE A 190 -2.77 5.97 6.20
C ILE A 190 -1.59 6.92 6.19
N GLN A 191 -0.53 6.53 5.51
CA GLN A 191 0.59 7.42 5.20
C GLN A 191 0.92 7.32 3.71
N ILE A 192 1.02 8.47 3.06
CA ILE A 192 1.42 8.59 1.66
C ILE A 192 2.68 9.46 1.61
N ILE A 193 3.71 8.98 0.92
CA ILE A 193 4.86 9.78 0.51
C ILE A 193 4.92 9.76 -1.01
N SER A 194 4.98 10.92 -1.64
CA SER A 194 5.07 11.05 -3.09
C SER A 194 5.74 12.36 -3.44
N ALA A 195 6.74 12.33 -4.34
CA ALA A 195 7.66 13.45 -4.56
C ALA A 195 8.26 13.94 -3.21
N ASP A 196 8.24 15.24 -2.93
CA ASP A 196 8.63 15.81 -1.64
C ASP A 196 7.49 15.87 -0.61
N GLY A 197 6.29 15.41 -0.95
CA GLY A 197 5.12 15.43 -0.07
C GLY A 197 5.07 14.24 0.87
N PHE A 198 4.82 14.49 2.16
CA PHE A 198 4.32 13.50 3.11
C PHE A 198 2.96 13.92 3.61
N TRP A 199 2.04 12.96 3.64
CA TRP A 199 0.71 13.10 4.20
C TRP A 199 0.40 11.87 5.07
N GLU A 200 -0.13 12.11 6.26
CA GLU A 200 -0.63 11.07 7.15
C GLU A 200 -2.04 11.42 7.60
N TRP A 201 -2.93 10.45 7.59
CA TRP A 201 -4.17 10.51 8.33
C TRP A 201 -4.17 9.50 9.47
N HIS A 202 -4.53 9.97 10.67
CA HIS A 202 -4.67 9.13 11.85
C HIS A 202 -5.68 9.75 12.83
N ARG A 203 -6.74 9.00 13.16
CA ARG A 203 -7.73 9.36 14.20
C ARG A 203 -8.29 10.79 14.05
N GLY A 204 -8.72 11.12 12.84
CA GLY A 204 -9.36 12.41 12.53
C GLY A 204 -8.39 13.56 12.31
N THR A 205 -7.08 13.33 12.43
CA THR A 205 -6.05 14.35 12.18
C THR A 205 -5.29 14.04 10.90
N ALA A 206 -5.19 15.02 10.00
CA ALA A 206 -4.29 14.98 8.86
C ALA A 206 -3.00 15.75 9.18
N THR A 207 -1.85 15.09 9.08
CA THR A 207 -0.52 15.69 9.27
C THR A 207 0.21 15.74 7.94
N LYS A 208 0.85 16.87 7.64
CA LYS A 208 1.51 17.12 6.35
C LYS A 208 2.90 17.69 6.59
N LYS A 209 3.87 17.33 5.76
CA LYS A 209 5.21 17.93 5.76
C LYS A 209 5.86 17.79 4.40
N ASN A 210 6.70 18.75 4.05
CA ASN A 210 7.64 18.60 2.95
C ASN A 210 8.86 17.82 3.45
N LEU A 211 9.34 16.92 2.62
CA LEU A 211 10.55 16.13 2.85
C LEU A 211 11.72 16.83 2.18
N ASN A 212 12.86 16.88 2.86
CA ASN A 212 14.08 17.47 2.30
C ASN A 212 14.65 16.68 1.11
N ASN A 213 14.31 15.38 1.04
CA ASN A 213 14.72 14.51 -0.06
C ASN A 213 13.44 13.94 -0.69
N PRO A 214 13.15 14.26 -1.95
CA PRO A 214 11.98 13.75 -2.64
C PRO A 214 12.12 12.24 -2.91
N PHE A 215 11.00 11.54 -2.88
CA PHE A 215 10.89 10.17 -3.35
C PHE A 215 10.27 10.17 -4.75
N ASN A 216 11.02 9.68 -5.74
CA ASN A 216 10.55 9.59 -7.12
C ASN A 216 9.63 8.37 -7.30
N GLY A 217 8.36 8.55 -6.96
CA GLY A 217 7.33 7.50 -6.96
C GLY A 217 6.30 7.72 -5.87
N THR A 218 5.63 6.65 -5.45
CA THR A 218 4.70 6.67 -4.31
C THR A 218 5.05 5.57 -3.30
N ILE A 219 4.98 5.91 -2.01
CA ILE A 219 4.93 4.96 -0.89
C ILE A 219 3.56 5.13 -0.24
N ALA A 220 2.74 4.08 -0.27
CA ALA A 220 1.49 4.01 0.46
C ALA A 220 1.62 2.99 1.61
N ASN A 221 1.46 3.46 2.84
CA ASN A 221 1.39 2.62 4.03
C ASN A 221 -0.04 2.63 4.58
N LEU A 222 -0.64 1.44 4.65
CA LEU A 222 -1.95 1.19 5.23
C LEU A 222 -1.78 0.44 6.53
N ARG A 223 -2.20 1.05 7.64
CA ARG A 223 -2.17 0.46 8.97
C ARG A 223 -3.59 0.13 9.41
N PHE A 224 -3.82 -1.14 9.72
CA PHE A 224 -5.06 -1.67 10.27
C PHE A 224 -4.88 -2.02 11.75
N ASN A 225 -5.95 -1.85 12.53
CA ASN A 225 -6.05 -2.25 13.93
C ASN A 225 -6.68 -3.65 14.00
N LEU A 226 -5.86 -4.66 14.32
CA LEU A 226 -6.31 -6.05 14.47
C LEU A 226 -6.81 -6.37 15.89
N ASN A 227 -6.92 -5.36 16.76
CA ASN A 227 -7.60 -5.48 18.04
C ASN A 227 -9.04 -4.96 18.00
N ASP A 228 -9.60 -4.87 16.80
CA ASP A 228 -10.97 -4.44 16.55
C ASP A 228 -11.92 -5.64 16.52
N THR A 229 -13.00 -5.55 17.29
CA THR A 229 -14.03 -6.59 17.40
C THR A 229 -15.30 -6.26 16.62
N SER A 230 -15.32 -5.14 15.90
CA SER A 230 -16.44 -4.75 15.04
C SER A 230 -16.55 -5.63 13.79
N HIS A 231 -17.76 -5.70 13.24
CA HIS A 231 -18.04 -6.25 11.92
C HIS A 231 -18.34 -5.10 10.94
N TYR A 232 -17.82 -5.20 9.72
CA TYR A 232 -17.96 -4.17 8.69
C TYR A 232 -18.70 -4.71 7.46
N SER A 233 -19.71 -3.98 7.00
CA SER A 233 -20.43 -4.25 5.75
C SER A 233 -20.70 -2.94 5.01
N LEU A 234 -21.00 -3.02 3.73
CA LEU A 234 -21.47 -1.87 2.96
C LEU A 234 -22.90 -1.52 3.38
N LYS A 235 -23.24 -0.22 3.33
CA LYS A 235 -24.62 0.23 3.60
C LYS A 235 -25.64 -0.45 2.67
N SER A 236 -25.27 -0.62 1.40
CA SER A 236 -26.11 -1.31 0.40
C SER A 236 -26.33 -2.79 0.67
N GLU A 237 -25.55 -3.42 1.56
CA GLU A 237 -25.81 -4.81 1.99
C GLU A 237 -26.91 -4.87 3.05
N MET A 238 -27.16 -3.80 3.79
CA MET A 238 -28.21 -3.76 4.80
C MET A 238 -29.61 -3.51 4.20
N GLU A 239 -29.68 -2.92 3.01
CA GLU A 239 -30.95 -2.60 2.32
C GLU A 239 -31.57 -3.79 1.59
N ASN A 240 -30.86 -4.92 1.49
CA ASN A 240 -31.34 -6.14 0.80
C ASN A 240 -31.87 -7.22 1.77
N ASP A 241 -31.88 -6.95 3.07
CA ASP A 241 -32.32 -7.88 4.13
C ASP A 241 -33.70 -7.49 4.74
N ASP A 242 -34.38 -6.48 4.18
CA ASP A 242 -35.77 -6.07 4.48
C ASP A 242 -36.72 -6.40 3.31
#